data_AF-A0A136KJI3-F1
#
_entry.id   AF-A0A136KJI3-F1
#
_cell.length_a   1.000
_cell.length_b   1.000
_cell.length_c   1.000
_cell.angle_alpha   90.00
_cell.angle_beta   90.00
_cell.angle_gamma   90.00
#
_symmetry.space_group_name_H-M   'P 1'
#
loop_
_entity.id
_entity.type
_entity.pdbx_description
1 polymer ?
#
loop_
_entity_poly.entity_id
_entity_poly.type
_entity_poly.pdbx_seq_one_letter_code
_entity_poly.pdbx_strand_id
1 'polypeptide(L)'
;MSKISTRTRIAVISSLLTVAYVLLQQRDFRVLLDIDFPFDPIKPVLLAILIYLGAYWALFFKVRGERFITILLFPAIGVFSISLFAELIILTVFSELGQLSLILVSAVFFWLFSYIILLTVNILNAAYNNPIPLLQAARAAQFVLTLVISYFFFFLLFSNDIFLPFRLIAIHLISGLLVYITLWSLDLFFYQRLTVSLAMGTITSFAAAIVSIWPVSAPYLALAQSIVLYICLGISLEVRDIISKWIWIEYLSLFVLIVIMLALVAEWGINGTLL
;
A
#
# COMPACT_ATOMS: atom_id res chain seq x y z
N MET A 1 2.32 36.84 -9.22
CA MET A 1 2.70 35.41 -9.11
C MET A 1 1.70 34.60 -9.91
N SER A 2 2.11 33.96 -11.01
CA SER A 2 1.21 33.13 -11.80
C SER A 2 0.63 32.01 -10.92
N LYS A 3 -0.70 31.89 -10.87
CA LYS A 3 -1.37 30.84 -10.09
C LYS A 3 -1.16 29.52 -10.81
N ILE A 4 -0.04 28.84 -10.54
CA ILE A 4 0.20 27.48 -11.02
C ILE A 4 -0.97 26.60 -10.57
N SER A 5 -1.61 25.94 -11.54
CA SER A 5 -2.76 25.06 -11.28
C SER A 5 -2.36 23.86 -10.41
N THR A 6 -3.27 23.34 -9.58
CA THR A 6 -2.99 22.17 -8.74
C THR A 6 -2.58 20.94 -9.56
N ARG A 7 -3.16 20.76 -10.76
CA ARG A 7 -2.80 19.67 -11.67
C ARG A 7 -1.34 19.79 -12.13
N THR A 8 -0.91 21.01 -12.47
CA THR A 8 0.49 21.28 -12.82
C THR A 8 1.42 21.00 -11.65
N ARG A 9 1.05 21.38 -10.42
CA ARG A 9 1.85 21.07 -9.22
C ARG A 9 2.01 19.57 -9.01
N ILE A 10 0.93 18.80 -9.16
CA ILE A 10 0.97 17.33 -9.05
C ILE A 10 1.92 16.74 -10.09
N ALA A 11 1.80 17.13 -11.36
CA ALA A 11 2.69 16.64 -12.42
C ALA A 11 4.17 17.01 -12.15
N VAL A 12 4.44 18.21 -11.65
CA VAL A 12 5.79 18.65 -11.26
C VAL A 12 6.33 17.79 -10.12
N ILE A 13 5.55 17.55 -9.06
CA ILE A 13 5.99 16.72 -7.94
C ILE A 13 6.25 15.29 -8.39
N SER A 14 5.36 14.66 -9.15
CA SER A 14 5.56 13.31 -9.67
C SER A 14 6.83 13.21 -10.50
N SER A 15 7.08 14.21 -11.36
CA SER A 15 8.29 14.25 -12.19
C SER A 15 9.57 14.42 -11.36
N LEU A 16 9.57 15.35 -10.41
CA LEU A 16 10.71 15.55 -9.50
C LEU A 16 10.98 14.32 -8.63
N LEU A 17 9.91 13.67 -8.15
CA LEU A 17 10.01 12.47 -7.33
C LEU A 17 10.55 11.29 -8.15
N THR A 18 10.15 11.15 -9.42
CA THR A 18 10.72 10.13 -10.32
C THR A 18 12.20 10.39 -10.60
N VAL A 19 12.61 11.65 -10.81
CA VAL A 19 14.03 11.99 -10.94
C VAL A 19 14.79 11.62 -9.67
N ALA A 20 14.26 11.96 -8.50
CA ALA A 20 14.85 11.58 -7.22
C ALA A 20 14.93 10.05 -7.07
N TYR A 21 13.90 9.31 -7.44
CA TYR A 21 13.89 7.84 -7.43
C TYR A 21 15.01 7.26 -8.30
N VAL A 22 15.15 7.72 -9.55
CA VAL A 22 16.21 7.25 -10.45
C VAL A 22 17.61 7.55 -9.89
N LEU A 23 17.81 8.76 -9.35
CA LEU A 23 19.09 9.14 -8.74
C LEU A 23 19.42 8.32 -7.50
N LEU A 24 18.42 8.05 -6.65
CA LEU A 24 18.60 7.24 -5.44
C LEU A 24 18.87 5.77 -5.76
N GLN A 25 18.33 5.23 -6.86
CA GLN A 25 18.61 3.84 -7.24
C GLN A 25 20.06 3.58 -7.68
N GLN A 26 20.79 4.63 -8.05
CA GLN A 26 22.22 4.52 -8.38
C GLN A 26 23.13 4.54 -7.14
N ARG A 27 22.57 4.78 -5.95
CA ARG A 27 23.31 4.85 -4.68
C ARG A 27 22.97 3.64 -3.83
N ASP A 28 23.96 3.12 -3.11
CA ASP A 28 23.75 2.08 -2.10
C ASP A 28 24.10 2.68 -0.74
N PHE A 29 23.09 3.02 0.06
CA PHE A 29 23.31 3.58 1.39
C PHE A 29 23.66 2.51 2.42
N ARG A 30 23.48 1.22 2.11
CA ARG A 30 23.86 0.12 3.00
C ARG A 30 25.36 0.10 3.23
N VAL A 31 26.15 0.34 2.17
CA VAL A 31 27.61 0.44 2.25
C VAL A 31 28.04 1.70 3.02
N LEU A 32 27.30 2.79 2.88
CA LEU A 32 27.64 4.06 3.53
C LEU A 32 27.41 4.00 5.05
N LEU A 33 26.37 3.28 5.48
CA LEU A 33 25.87 3.29 6.86
C LEU A 33 26.00 1.95 7.58
N ASP A 34 26.68 0.98 6.95
CA ASP A 34 26.94 -0.36 7.48
C ASP A 34 25.67 -1.07 7.94
N ILE A 35 24.65 -1.06 7.08
CA ILE A 35 23.33 -1.63 7.36
C ILE A 35 23.22 -3.02 6.74
N ASP A 36 23.09 -4.04 7.59
CA ASP A 36 22.95 -5.44 7.18
C ASP A 36 21.49 -5.85 6.94
N PHE A 37 20.84 -5.16 5.99
CA PHE A 37 19.51 -5.53 5.50
C PHE A 37 19.56 -5.94 4.02
N PRO A 38 18.72 -6.89 3.58
CA PRO A 38 18.68 -7.32 2.18
C PRO A 38 18.18 -6.22 1.22
N PHE A 39 17.58 -5.15 1.75
CA PHE A 39 17.13 -3.96 1.00
C PHE A 39 17.64 -2.68 1.67
N ASP A 40 17.63 -1.55 0.95
CA ASP A 40 18.04 -0.25 1.47
C ASP A 40 16.81 0.54 1.97
N PRO A 41 16.53 0.58 3.30
CA PRO A 41 15.35 1.25 3.82
C PRO A 41 15.41 2.78 3.65
N ILE A 42 16.56 3.37 3.33
CA ILE A 42 16.73 4.83 3.35
C ILE A 42 16.14 5.47 2.11
N LYS A 43 16.31 4.86 0.93
CA LYS A 43 15.78 5.43 -0.33
C LYS A 43 14.25 5.60 -0.27
N PRO A 44 13.47 4.57 0.14
CA PRO A 44 12.02 4.69 0.28
C PRO A 44 11.61 5.73 1.33
N VAL A 45 12.32 5.83 2.46
CA VAL A 45 12.04 6.84 3.50
C VAL A 45 12.23 8.26 2.94
N LEU A 46 13.34 8.52 2.24
CA LEU A 46 13.60 9.82 1.64
C LEU A 46 12.52 10.19 0.63
N LEU A 47 12.13 9.26 -0.25
CA LEU A 47 11.05 9.47 -1.22
C LEU A 47 9.69 9.69 -0.54
N ALA A 48 9.39 8.97 0.55
CA ALA A 48 8.18 9.15 1.33
C ALA A 48 8.11 10.55 1.96
N ILE A 49 9.22 11.06 2.51
CA ILE A 49 9.32 12.42 3.03
C ILE A 49 9.12 13.45 1.91
N LEU A 50 9.79 13.26 0.77
CA LEU A 50 9.67 14.17 -0.37
C LEU A 50 8.24 14.26 -0.90
N ILE A 51 7.54 13.12 -1.06
CA ILE A 51 6.14 13.17 -1.50
C ILE A 51 5.22 13.71 -0.41
N TYR A 52 5.50 13.49 0.87
CA TYR A 52 4.71 14.09 1.96
C TYR A 52 4.77 15.62 1.89
N LEU A 53 5.97 16.18 1.78
CA LEU A 53 6.20 17.62 1.62
C LEU A 53 5.65 18.15 0.30
N GLY A 54 5.82 17.39 -0.78
CA GLY A 54 5.26 17.71 -2.10
C GLY A 54 3.73 17.75 -2.08
N ALA A 55 3.08 16.74 -1.49
CA ALA A 55 1.63 16.69 -1.31
C ALA A 55 1.13 17.86 -0.47
N TYR A 56 1.85 18.21 0.60
CA TYR A 56 1.55 19.40 1.38
C TYR A 56 1.63 20.67 0.54
N TRP A 57 2.66 20.86 -0.28
CA TRP A 57 2.78 22.03 -1.17
C TRP A 57 1.70 22.07 -2.27
N ALA A 58 1.36 20.92 -2.86
CA ALA A 58 0.29 20.83 -3.86
C ALA A 58 -1.08 21.17 -3.25
N LEU A 59 -1.32 20.78 -2.00
CA LEU A 59 -2.62 20.86 -1.32
C LEU A 59 -2.69 21.94 -0.22
N PHE A 60 -1.65 22.77 -0.07
CA PHE A 60 -1.35 23.62 1.08
C PHE A 60 -2.56 24.32 1.72
N PHE A 61 -3.43 24.93 0.92
CA PHE A 61 -4.56 25.72 1.41
C PHE A 61 -5.78 24.89 1.84
N LYS A 62 -5.75 23.58 1.63
CA LYS A 62 -6.91 22.70 1.74
C LYS A 62 -6.70 21.57 2.77
N VAL A 63 -5.66 21.60 3.59
CA VAL A 63 -5.37 20.53 4.57
C VAL A 63 -5.43 21.10 5.98
N ARG A 64 -6.24 20.48 6.87
CA ARG A 64 -6.34 20.80 8.30
C ARG A 64 -6.69 19.54 9.11
N GLY A 65 -6.18 19.45 10.35
CA GLY A 65 -6.54 18.40 11.32
C GLY A 65 -6.06 17.00 10.90
N GLU A 66 -6.92 15.99 11.04
CA GLU A 66 -6.63 14.58 10.70
C GLU A 66 -6.15 14.37 9.25
N ARG A 67 -6.40 15.34 8.36
CA ARG A 67 -5.95 15.29 6.95
C ARG A 67 -4.43 15.24 6.80
N PHE A 68 -3.67 15.69 7.79
CA PHE A 68 -2.21 15.50 7.79
C PHE A 68 -1.81 14.01 7.85
N ILE A 69 -2.65 13.18 8.46
CA ILE A 69 -2.44 11.73 8.56
C ILE A 69 -3.17 11.03 7.41
N THR A 70 -4.40 11.39 7.08
CA THR A 70 -5.17 10.60 6.11
C THR A 70 -4.86 10.95 4.66
N ILE A 71 -4.72 12.23 4.34
CA ILE A 71 -4.52 12.73 2.97
C ILE A 71 -3.04 12.77 2.61
N LEU A 72 -2.19 13.31 3.49
CA LEU A 72 -0.76 13.49 3.18
C LEU A 72 0.08 12.23 3.39
N LEU A 73 -0.26 11.40 4.37
CA LEU A 73 0.50 10.18 4.63
C LEU A 73 0.22 9.10 3.59
N PHE A 74 -0.96 9.08 2.97
CA PHE A 74 -1.31 8.04 2.00
C PHE A 74 -0.38 8.01 0.77
N PRO A 75 -0.07 9.13 0.10
CA PRO A 75 0.98 9.19 -0.92
C PRO A 75 2.35 8.76 -0.41
N ALA A 76 2.70 9.13 0.82
CA ALA A 76 3.99 8.78 1.42
C ALA A 76 4.14 7.26 1.63
N ILE A 77 3.12 6.62 2.22
CA ILE A 77 3.07 5.16 2.39
C ILE A 77 3.09 4.46 1.03
N GLY A 78 2.34 4.99 0.05
CA GLY A 78 2.31 4.43 -1.28
C GLY A 78 3.67 4.46 -1.97
N VAL A 79 4.32 5.62 -1.98
CA VAL A 79 5.66 5.79 -2.55
C VAL A 79 6.70 4.95 -1.84
N PHE A 80 6.63 4.88 -0.51
CA PHE A 80 7.48 4.01 0.28
C PHE A 80 7.34 2.55 -0.17
N SER A 81 6.11 2.06 -0.26
CA SER A 81 5.82 0.66 -0.62
C SER A 81 6.29 0.30 -2.03
N ILE A 82 6.01 1.14 -3.03
CA ILE A 82 6.39 0.86 -4.42
C ILE A 82 7.90 1.02 -4.63
N SER A 83 8.55 1.95 -3.92
CA SER A 83 10.00 2.12 -4.00
C SER A 83 10.72 0.89 -3.44
N LEU A 84 10.27 0.37 -2.29
CA LEU A 84 10.80 -0.88 -1.73
C LEU A 84 10.59 -2.07 -2.67
N PHE A 85 9.36 -2.21 -3.19
CA PHE A 85 9.03 -3.30 -4.09
C PHE A 85 9.86 -3.28 -5.38
N ALA A 86 10.03 -2.09 -5.96
CA ALA A 86 10.85 -1.92 -7.16
C ALA A 86 12.32 -2.28 -6.90
N GLU A 87 12.88 -1.92 -5.75
CA GLU A 87 14.23 -2.31 -5.36
C GLU A 87 14.39 -3.84 -5.27
N LEU A 88 13.44 -4.53 -4.61
CA LEU A 88 13.47 -5.99 -4.53
C LEU A 88 13.40 -6.65 -5.92
N ILE A 89 12.53 -6.16 -6.81
CA ILE A 89 12.45 -6.69 -8.19
C ILE A 89 13.74 -6.46 -8.95
N ILE A 90 14.32 -5.25 -8.84
CA ILE A 90 15.59 -4.90 -9.51
C ILE A 90 16.70 -5.85 -9.08
N LEU A 91 16.76 -6.20 -7.80
CA LEU A 91 17.77 -7.08 -7.24
C LEU A 91 17.56 -8.56 -7.61
N THR A 92 16.31 -9.01 -7.81
CA THR A 92 15.99 -10.45 -7.89
C THR A 92 15.68 -10.98 -9.29
N VAL A 93 14.93 -10.25 -10.12
CA VAL A 93 14.29 -10.85 -11.32
C VAL A 93 15.10 -10.65 -12.60
N PHE A 94 15.95 -9.62 -12.67
CA PHE A 94 16.44 -9.11 -13.96
C PHE A 94 17.92 -8.75 -13.94
N SER A 95 18.76 -9.57 -13.30
CA SER A 95 20.23 -9.45 -13.46
C SER A 95 20.66 -9.59 -14.93
N GLU A 96 19.85 -10.24 -15.77
CA GLU A 96 20.13 -10.50 -17.19
C GLU A 96 19.60 -9.42 -18.16
N LEU A 97 18.50 -8.74 -17.84
CA LEU A 97 18.03 -7.58 -18.62
C LEU A 97 18.78 -6.35 -18.12
N GLY A 98 19.74 -5.86 -18.91
CA GLY A 98 20.65 -4.78 -18.52
C GLY A 98 20.00 -3.71 -17.63
N GLN A 99 20.62 -3.47 -16.46
CA GLN A 99 20.09 -2.69 -15.33
C GLN A 99 19.41 -1.37 -15.73
N LEU A 100 19.91 -0.71 -16.78
CA LEU A 100 19.38 0.56 -17.27
C LEU A 100 17.94 0.45 -17.80
N SER A 101 17.61 -0.64 -18.51
CA SER A 101 16.26 -0.88 -19.05
C SER A 101 15.22 -1.03 -17.95
N LEU A 102 15.57 -1.74 -16.89
CA LEU A 102 14.74 -1.98 -15.72
C LEU A 102 14.52 -0.69 -14.92
N ILE A 103 15.58 0.12 -14.75
CA ILE A 103 15.47 1.43 -14.09
C ILE A 103 14.50 2.33 -14.87
N LEU A 104 14.58 2.36 -16.20
CA LEU A 104 13.66 3.14 -17.03
C LEU A 104 12.21 2.68 -16.90
N VAL A 105 11.96 1.37 -17.01
CA VAL A 105 10.60 0.81 -16.88
C VAL A 105 10.04 1.10 -15.48
N SER A 106 10.82 0.83 -14.43
CA SER A 106 10.40 1.11 -13.04
C SER A 106 10.17 2.60 -12.80
N ALA A 107 10.94 3.50 -13.42
CA ALA A 107 10.73 4.94 -13.33
C ALA A 107 9.40 5.39 -13.95
N VAL A 108 9.01 4.80 -15.09
CA VAL A 108 7.70 5.07 -15.72
C VAL A 108 6.57 4.60 -14.83
N PHE A 109 6.64 3.37 -14.30
CA PHE A 109 5.65 2.86 -13.35
C PHE A 109 5.57 3.70 -12.08
N PHE A 110 6.71 4.10 -11.52
CA PHE A 110 6.80 4.96 -10.36
C PHE A 110 6.19 6.35 -10.60
N TRP A 111 6.46 6.95 -11.77
CA TRP A 111 5.84 8.22 -12.17
C TRP A 111 4.32 8.10 -12.26
N LEU A 112 3.82 7.07 -12.95
CA LEU A 112 2.39 6.82 -13.11
C LEU A 112 1.71 6.61 -11.75
N PHE A 113 2.30 5.77 -10.90
CA PHE A 113 1.77 5.46 -9.58
C PHE A 113 1.74 6.71 -8.68
N SER A 114 2.85 7.46 -8.61
CA SER A 114 2.93 8.69 -7.81
C SER A 114 1.96 9.78 -8.32
N TYR A 115 1.74 9.84 -9.64
CA TYR A 115 0.76 10.75 -10.23
C TYR A 115 -0.68 10.36 -9.87
N ILE A 116 -1.03 9.09 -10.03
CA ILE A 116 -2.38 8.58 -9.73
C ILE A 116 -2.70 8.74 -8.24
N ILE A 117 -1.76 8.44 -7.34
CA ILE A 117 -2.00 8.57 -5.89
C ILE A 117 -2.19 10.04 -5.48
N LEU A 118 -1.37 10.96 -6.01
CA LEU A 118 -1.54 12.40 -5.74
C LEU A 118 -2.85 12.95 -6.33
N LEU A 119 -3.23 12.49 -7.52
CA LEU A 119 -4.49 12.87 -8.15
C LEU A 119 -5.69 12.41 -7.32
N THR A 120 -5.66 11.14 -6.88
CA THR A 120 -6.70 10.54 -6.03
C THR A 120 -6.89 11.34 -4.76
N VAL A 121 -5.80 11.62 -4.05
CA VAL A 121 -5.78 12.37 -2.80
C VAL A 121 -6.24 13.81 -2.99
N ASN A 122 -5.89 14.45 -4.11
CA ASN A 122 -6.39 15.77 -4.45
C ASN A 122 -7.91 15.78 -4.69
N ILE A 123 -8.47 14.77 -5.38
CA ILE A 123 -9.91 14.65 -5.61
C ILE A 123 -10.63 14.43 -4.27
N LEU A 124 -10.14 13.52 -3.42
CA LEU A 124 -10.70 13.27 -2.08
C LEU A 124 -10.69 14.52 -1.22
N ASN A 125 -9.59 15.28 -1.23
CA ASN A 125 -9.50 16.54 -0.48
C ASN A 125 -10.42 17.63 -1.06
N ALA A 126 -10.59 17.67 -2.38
CA ALA A 126 -11.50 18.61 -3.03
C ALA A 126 -12.97 18.30 -2.70
N ALA A 127 -13.34 17.01 -2.73
CA ALA A 127 -14.69 16.51 -2.46
C ALA A 127 -15.17 16.83 -1.04
N TYR A 128 -14.26 16.89 -0.08
CA TYR A 128 -14.56 17.27 1.30
C TYR A 128 -15.10 18.71 1.41
N ASN A 129 -14.60 19.64 0.59
CA ASN A 129 -15.03 21.04 0.64
C ASN A 129 -16.25 21.30 -0.25
N ASN A 130 -16.37 20.57 -1.35
CA ASN A 130 -17.49 20.69 -2.29
C ASN A 130 -17.82 19.31 -2.86
N PRO A 131 -19.10 18.90 -2.90
CA PRO A 131 -19.48 17.64 -3.54
C PRO A 131 -19.10 17.69 -5.03
N ILE A 132 -18.30 16.72 -5.46
CA ILE A 132 -17.87 16.58 -6.85
C ILE A 132 -18.25 15.19 -7.37
N PRO A 133 -18.72 15.06 -8.62
CA PRO A 133 -19.11 13.76 -9.19
C PRO A 133 -17.97 12.73 -9.21
N LEU A 134 -16.71 13.21 -9.29
CA LEU A 134 -15.52 12.34 -9.32
C LEU A 134 -15.19 11.69 -7.97
N LEU A 135 -15.92 11.99 -6.89
CA LEU A 135 -15.66 11.41 -5.56
C LEU A 135 -15.75 9.88 -5.57
N GLN A 136 -16.74 9.31 -6.24
CA GLN A 136 -16.92 7.84 -6.27
C GLN A 136 -15.73 7.16 -6.94
N ALA A 137 -15.26 7.71 -8.07
CA ALA A 137 -14.09 7.21 -8.78
C ALA A 137 -12.82 7.32 -7.92
N ALA A 138 -12.67 8.41 -7.16
CA ALA A 138 -11.52 8.57 -6.26
C ALA A 138 -11.56 7.62 -5.06
N ARG A 139 -12.74 7.34 -4.48
CA ARG A 139 -12.88 6.32 -3.43
C ARG A 139 -12.51 4.92 -3.95
N ALA A 140 -12.99 4.57 -5.14
CA ALA A 140 -12.63 3.31 -5.79
C ALA A 140 -11.13 3.22 -6.09
N ALA A 141 -10.52 4.29 -6.63
CA ALA A 141 -9.08 4.36 -6.86
C ALA A 141 -8.29 4.24 -5.55
N GLN A 142 -8.70 4.93 -4.49
CA GLN A 142 -8.08 4.83 -3.17
C GLN A 142 -8.14 3.38 -2.65
N PHE A 143 -9.30 2.73 -2.77
CA PHE A 143 -9.47 1.33 -2.37
C PHE A 143 -8.51 0.40 -3.12
N VAL A 144 -8.43 0.50 -4.45
CA VAL A 144 -7.50 -0.32 -5.26
C VAL A 144 -6.05 -0.02 -4.90
N LEU A 145 -5.68 1.25 -4.76
CA LEU A 145 -4.33 1.65 -4.34
C LEU A 145 -3.98 1.10 -2.95
N THR A 146 -4.92 1.13 -2.00
CA THR A 146 -4.73 0.55 -0.67
C THR A 146 -4.39 -0.94 -0.75
N LEU A 147 -5.08 -1.71 -1.62
CA LEU A 147 -4.79 -3.13 -1.80
C LEU A 147 -3.40 -3.35 -2.40
N VAL A 148 -3.03 -2.59 -3.43
CA VAL A 148 -1.69 -2.66 -4.05
C VAL A 148 -0.60 -2.35 -3.03
N ILE A 149 -0.78 -1.27 -2.25
CA ILE A 149 0.14 -0.88 -1.19
C ILE A 149 0.24 -1.99 -0.14
N SER A 150 -0.90 -2.55 0.30
CA SER A 150 -0.91 -3.63 1.28
C SER A 150 -0.18 -4.87 0.78
N TYR A 151 -0.35 -5.23 -0.49
CA TYR A 151 0.35 -6.34 -1.11
C TYR A 151 1.86 -6.15 -1.05
N PHE A 152 2.38 -4.96 -1.40
CA PHE A 152 3.81 -4.67 -1.32
C PHE A 152 4.35 -4.77 0.11
N PHE A 153 3.62 -4.25 1.10
CA PHE A 153 4.03 -4.40 2.50
C PHE A 153 3.98 -5.84 2.98
N PHE A 154 2.92 -6.59 2.68
CA PHE A 154 2.82 -7.98 3.07
C PHE A 154 3.90 -8.83 2.38
N PHE A 155 4.17 -8.58 1.11
CA PHE A 155 5.25 -9.23 0.38
C PHE A 155 6.61 -8.98 1.06
N LEU A 156 6.91 -7.73 1.43
CA LEU A 156 8.12 -7.41 2.20
C LEU A 156 8.15 -8.20 3.52
N LEU A 157 7.06 -8.17 4.29
CA LEU A 157 7.03 -8.79 5.62
C LEU A 157 7.13 -10.32 5.58
N PHE A 158 6.55 -10.97 4.57
CA PHE A 158 6.64 -12.42 4.38
C PHE A 158 7.95 -12.87 3.72
N SER A 159 8.56 -12.05 2.86
CA SER A 159 9.81 -12.41 2.16
C SER A 159 11.05 -12.29 3.03
N ASN A 160 10.98 -11.54 4.13
CA ASN A 160 12.09 -11.36 5.05
C ASN A 160 11.92 -12.24 6.30
N ASP A 161 13.02 -12.78 6.82
CA ASP A 161 13.08 -13.59 8.05
C ASP A 161 12.94 -12.74 9.32
N ILE A 162 11.83 -12.00 9.41
CA ILE A 162 11.46 -11.20 10.57
C ILE A 162 10.85 -12.11 11.62
N PHE A 163 11.30 -11.97 12.87
CA PHE A 163 10.72 -12.65 14.03
C PHE A 163 9.19 -12.50 14.05
N LEU A 164 8.47 -13.61 14.17
CA LEU A 164 7.03 -13.69 13.93
C LEU A 164 6.23 -12.61 14.70
N PRO A 165 6.40 -12.39 16.01
CA PRO A 165 5.73 -11.29 16.72
C PRO A 165 5.92 -9.90 16.11
N PHE A 166 7.12 -9.56 15.63
CA PHE A 166 7.36 -8.26 14.98
C PHE A 166 6.67 -8.18 13.63
N ARG A 167 6.66 -9.29 12.86
CA ARG A 167 5.91 -9.39 11.61
C ARG A 167 4.41 -9.14 11.85
N LEU A 168 3.83 -9.78 12.87
CA LEU A 168 2.41 -9.63 13.22
C LEU A 168 2.07 -8.21 13.67
N ILE A 169 2.91 -7.58 14.51
CA ILE A 169 2.75 -6.18 14.91
C ILE A 169 2.82 -5.26 13.70
N ALA A 170 3.76 -5.47 12.78
CA ALA A 170 3.87 -4.67 11.56
C ALA A 170 2.61 -4.81 10.69
N ILE A 171 2.11 -6.03 10.48
CA ILE A 171 0.86 -6.28 9.74
C ILE A 171 -0.33 -5.58 10.41
N HIS A 172 -0.44 -5.65 11.74
CA HIS A 172 -1.47 -4.96 12.50
C HIS A 172 -1.44 -3.44 12.27
N LEU A 173 -0.26 -2.82 12.43
CA LEU A 173 -0.09 -1.38 12.30
C LEU A 173 -0.35 -0.90 10.86
N ILE A 174 0.19 -1.58 9.87
CA ILE A 174 0.02 -1.21 8.45
C ILE A 174 -1.44 -1.38 8.03
N SER A 175 -2.05 -2.53 8.34
CA SER A 175 -3.45 -2.80 7.99
C SER A 175 -4.39 -1.83 8.70
N GLY A 176 -4.17 -1.59 9.99
CA GLY A 176 -4.93 -0.61 10.76
C GLY A 176 -4.81 0.80 10.17
N LEU A 177 -3.59 1.24 9.85
CA LEU A 177 -3.37 2.55 9.24
C LEU A 177 -4.05 2.68 7.87
N LEU A 178 -3.96 1.67 7.01
CA LEU A 178 -4.59 1.65 5.69
C LEU A 178 -6.13 1.65 5.78
N VAL A 179 -6.71 0.90 6.71
CA VAL A 179 -8.15 0.92 6.99
C VAL A 179 -8.55 2.30 7.52
N TYR A 180 -7.80 2.86 8.47
CA TYR A 180 -8.05 4.20 9.02
C TYR A 180 -8.08 5.28 7.93
N ILE A 181 -7.10 5.25 7.03
CA ILE A 181 -7.02 6.16 5.87
C ILE A 181 -8.21 5.98 4.93
N THR A 182 -8.65 4.75 4.69
CA THR A 182 -9.77 4.45 3.78
C THR A 182 -11.11 4.92 4.37
N LEU A 183 -11.34 4.67 5.66
CA LEU A 183 -12.52 5.09 6.39
C LEU A 183 -12.62 6.62 6.58
N TRP A 184 -11.54 7.36 6.31
CA TRP A 184 -11.58 8.83 6.33
C TRP A 184 -12.60 9.41 5.34
N SER A 185 -12.86 8.68 4.24
CA SER A 185 -13.84 9.10 3.24
C SER A 185 -15.29 8.97 3.70
N LEU A 186 -15.55 8.33 4.85
CA LEU A 186 -16.86 8.16 5.47
C LEU A 186 -17.07 9.17 6.61
N ASP A 187 -18.33 9.56 6.82
CA ASP A 187 -18.73 10.52 7.86
C ASP A 187 -18.76 9.91 9.27
N LEU A 188 -17.74 9.15 9.66
CA LEU A 188 -17.57 8.52 10.98
C LEU A 188 -16.86 9.46 11.97
N PHE A 189 -17.21 9.36 13.25
CA PHE A 189 -16.45 10.02 14.33
C PHE A 189 -15.05 9.41 14.45
N PHE A 190 -14.08 10.22 14.90
CA PHE A 190 -12.69 9.81 15.09
C PHE A 190 -12.55 8.50 15.87
N TYR A 191 -13.20 8.40 17.03
CA TYR A 191 -13.12 7.21 17.89
C TYR A 191 -13.67 5.95 17.21
N GLN A 192 -14.80 6.06 16.49
CA GLN A 192 -15.37 4.93 15.75
C GLN A 192 -14.42 4.45 14.66
N ARG A 193 -13.84 5.39 13.91
CA ARG A 193 -12.87 5.10 12.85
C ARG A 193 -11.63 4.41 13.39
N LEU A 194 -11.08 4.93 14.49
CA LEU A 194 -9.92 4.36 15.15
C LEU A 194 -10.21 2.94 15.65
N THR A 195 -11.31 2.74 16.37
CA THR A 195 -11.70 1.41 16.89
C THR A 195 -11.89 0.39 15.76
N VAL A 196 -12.63 0.74 14.69
CA VAL A 196 -12.82 -0.15 13.55
C VAL A 196 -11.47 -0.47 12.89
N SER A 197 -10.62 0.53 12.69
CA SER A 197 -9.31 0.32 12.06
C SER A 197 -8.39 -0.58 12.87
N LEU A 198 -8.35 -0.41 14.20
CA LEU A 198 -7.57 -1.27 15.10
C LEU A 198 -8.13 -2.69 15.13
N ALA A 199 -9.46 -2.85 15.16
CA ALA A 199 -10.10 -4.16 15.10
C ALA A 199 -9.76 -4.90 13.79
N MET A 200 -9.83 -4.23 12.64
CA MET A 200 -9.45 -4.80 11.35
C MET A 200 -7.95 -5.11 11.27
N GLY A 201 -7.09 -4.26 11.86
CA GLY A 201 -5.66 -4.55 12.02
C GLY A 201 -5.41 -5.82 12.85
N THR A 202 -6.18 -6.04 13.90
CA THR A 202 -6.08 -7.26 14.73
C THR A 202 -6.55 -8.50 13.96
N ILE A 203 -7.69 -8.43 13.25
CA ILE A 203 -8.21 -9.54 12.43
C ILE A 203 -7.20 -9.95 11.36
N THR A 204 -6.66 -8.96 10.63
CA THR A 204 -5.64 -9.21 9.60
C THR A 204 -4.36 -9.78 10.20
N SER A 205 -3.90 -9.30 11.37
CA SER A 205 -2.76 -9.89 12.06
C SER A 205 -3.00 -11.35 12.47
N PHE A 206 -4.18 -11.72 12.94
CA PHE A 206 -4.50 -13.12 13.25
C PHE A 206 -4.53 -13.98 11.99
N ALA A 207 -5.12 -13.49 10.91
CA ALA A 207 -5.08 -14.18 9.62
C ALA A 207 -3.63 -14.40 9.14
N ALA A 208 -2.76 -13.40 9.30
CA ALA A 208 -1.35 -13.53 8.95
C ALA A 208 -0.62 -14.58 9.80
N ALA A 209 -0.97 -14.72 11.09
CA ALA A 209 -0.41 -15.77 11.93
C ALA A 209 -0.80 -17.17 11.42
N ILE A 210 -2.06 -17.35 11.01
CA ILE A 210 -2.56 -18.60 10.42
C ILE A 210 -1.84 -18.89 9.10
N VAL A 211 -1.78 -17.89 8.22
CA VAL A 211 -1.16 -17.99 6.89
C VAL A 211 0.35 -18.25 6.99
N SER A 212 1.02 -17.73 8.02
CA SER A 212 2.47 -17.95 8.25
C SER A 212 2.84 -19.41 8.56
N ILE A 213 1.87 -20.25 8.93
CA ILE A 213 2.10 -21.68 9.20
C ILE A 213 2.20 -22.48 7.88
N TRP A 214 1.67 -21.93 6.78
CA TRP A 214 1.59 -22.65 5.51
C TRP A 214 2.94 -22.63 4.78
N PRO A 215 3.41 -23.76 4.24
CA PRO A 215 4.65 -23.85 3.47
C PRO A 215 4.42 -23.35 2.04
N VAL A 216 4.21 -22.04 1.91
CA VAL A 216 3.91 -21.36 0.64
C VAL A 216 4.87 -20.19 0.48
N SER A 217 5.30 -19.91 -0.75
CA SER A 217 6.22 -18.79 -1.00
C SER A 217 5.58 -17.43 -0.72
N ALA A 218 6.42 -16.46 -0.32
CA ALA A 218 5.99 -15.14 0.13
C ALA A 218 5.05 -14.37 -0.82
N PRO A 219 5.17 -14.41 -2.16
CA PRO A 219 4.23 -13.75 -3.07
C PRO A 219 2.78 -14.20 -2.87
N TYR A 220 2.54 -15.49 -2.67
CA TYR A 220 1.19 -16.03 -2.52
C TYR A 220 0.64 -15.80 -1.11
N LEU A 221 1.50 -15.84 -0.08
CA LEU A 221 1.12 -15.44 1.28
C LEU A 221 0.69 -13.96 1.32
N ALA A 222 1.44 -13.09 0.65
CA ALA A 222 1.11 -11.67 0.53
C ALA A 222 -0.19 -11.43 -0.24
N LEU A 223 -0.43 -12.19 -1.31
CA LEU A 223 -1.68 -12.14 -2.06
C LEU A 223 -2.88 -12.58 -1.21
N ALA A 224 -2.76 -13.73 -0.53
CA ALA A 224 -3.79 -14.23 0.39
C ALA A 224 -4.11 -13.20 1.47
N GLN A 225 -3.09 -12.62 2.09
CA GLN A 225 -3.24 -11.59 3.12
C GLN A 225 -3.87 -10.30 2.58
N SER A 226 -3.57 -9.92 1.33
CA SER A 226 -4.19 -8.76 0.67
C SER A 226 -5.67 -8.99 0.41
N ILE A 227 -6.08 -10.21 0.09
CA ILE A 227 -7.50 -10.57 -0.08
C ILE A 227 -8.22 -10.57 1.27
N VAL A 228 -7.58 -11.02 2.35
CA VAL A 228 -8.13 -10.86 3.70
C VAL A 228 -8.35 -9.38 4.02
N LEU A 229 -7.39 -8.52 3.70
CA LEU A 229 -7.55 -7.07 3.87
C LEU A 229 -8.67 -6.51 2.97
N TYR A 230 -8.84 -6.99 1.73
CA TYR A 230 -9.97 -6.64 0.86
C TYR A 230 -11.31 -6.91 1.55
N ILE A 231 -11.49 -8.10 2.11
CA ILE A 231 -12.71 -8.47 2.84
C ILE A 231 -12.89 -7.55 4.06
N CYS A 232 -11.82 -7.31 4.83
CA CYS A 232 -11.86 -6.41 5.98
C CYS A 232 -12.22 -4.96 5.59
N LEU A 233 -11.67 -4.45 4.49
CA LEU A 233 -11.98 -3.12 3.98
C LEU A 233 -13.45 -3.04 3.54
N GLY A 234 -13.93 -4.04 2.80
CA GLY A 234 -15.33 -4.14 2.40
C GLY A 234 -16.29 -4.11 3.59
N ILE A 235 -16.05 -4.95 4.61
CA ILE A 235 -16.82 -4.94 5.87
C ILE A 235 -16.73 -3.57 6.55
N SER A 236 -15.53 -2.97 6.60
CA SER A 236 -15.32 -1.68 7.27
C SER A 236 -16.06 -0.53 6.60
N LEU A 237 -16.21 -0.58 5.27
CA LEU A 237 -16.93 0.45 4.51
C LEU A 237 -18.45 0.40 4.73
N GLU A 238 -18.98 -0.79 5.06
CA GLU A 238 -20.41 -1.04 5.31
C GLU A 238 -20.80 -0.91 6.79
N VAL A 239 -19.94 -0.36 7.67
CA VAL A 239 -20.17 -0.30 9.13
C VAL A 239 -21.48 0.39 9.55
N ARG A 240 -22.07 1.23 8.69
CA ARG A 240 -23.34 1.93 8.97
C ARG A 240 -24.58 1.20 8.46
N ASP A 241 -24.40 0.29 7.52
CA ASP A 241 -25.48 -0.32 6.78
C ASP A 241 -25.56 -1.81 7.06
N ILE A 242 -26.73 -2.39 6.80
CA ILE A 242 -26.90 -3.84 6.93
C ILE A 242 -26.25 -4.48 5.71
N ILE A 243 -25.14 -5.19 5.93
CA ILE A 243 -24.45 -5.94 4.88
C ILE A 243 -25.44 -6.91 4.23
N SER A 244 -25.64 -6.75 2.92
CA SER A 244 -26.55 -7.62 2.18
C SER A 244 -26.06 -9.07 2.20
N LYS A 245 -26.99 -10.04 2.16
CA LYS A 245 -26.65 -11.47 2.13
C LYS A 245 -25.75 -11.84 0.94
N TRP A 246 -25.88 -11.14 -0.18
CA TRP A 246 -25.06 -11.38 -1.37
C TRP A 246 -23.59 -10.99 -1.17
N ILE A 247 -23.32 -9.92 -0.43
CA ILE A 247 -21.96 -9.51 -0.08
C ILE A 247 -21.27 -10.58 0.78
N TRP A 248 -21.99 -11.19 1.72
CA TRP A 248 -21.46 -12.31 2.51
C TRP A 248 -21.09 -13.52 1.65
N ILE A 249 -21.90 -13.81 0.62
CA ILE A 249 -21.59 -14.89 -0.34
C ILE A 249 -20.35 -14.55 -1.15
N GLU A 250 -20.19 -13.29 -1.58
CA GLU A 250 -18.97 -12.83 -2.25
C GLU A 250 -17.75 -13.04 -1.35
N TYR A 251 -17.78 -12.57 -0.11
CA TYR A 251 -16.65 -12.72 0.82
C TYR A 251 -16.34 -14.18 1.16
N LEU A 252 -17.37 -15.01 1.33
CA LEU A 252 -17.19 -16.44 1.55
C LEU A 252 -16.57 -17.12 0.32
N SER A 253 -17.00 -16.76 -0.89
CA SER A 253 -16.45 -17.35 -2.12
C SER A 253 -14.99 -16.95 -2.33
N LEU A 254 -14.62 -15.70 -2.05
CA LEU A 254 -13.23 -15.24 -2.05
C LEU A 254 -12.40 -15.97 -1.01
N PHE A 255 -12.92 -16.16 0.21
CA PHE A 255 -12.24 -16.93 1.24
C PHE A 255 -11.97 -18.38 0.81
N VAL A 256 -12.97 -19.06 0.25
CA VAL A 256 -12.81 -20.43 -0.28
C VAL A 256 -11.77 -20.46 -1.40
N LEU A 257 -11.79 -19.46 -2.30
CA LEU A 257 -10.81 -19.36 -3.38
C LEU A 257 -9.37 -19.21 -2.84
N ILE A 258 -9.16 -18.39 -1.80
CA ILE A 258 -7.85 -18.26 -1.13
C ILE A 258 -7.39 -19.61 -0.60
N VAL A 259 -8.26 -20.33 0.12
CA VAL A 259 -7.92 -21.64 0.71
C VAL A 259 -7.55 -22.65 -0.38
N ILE A 260 -8.31 -22.70 -1.48
CA ILE A 260 -8.02 -23.56 -2.62
C ILE A 260 -6.67 -23.17 -3.24
N MET A 261 -6.44 -21.88 -3.49
CA MET A 261 -5.18 -21.39 -4.05
C MET A 261 -3.98 -21.78 -3.18
N LEU A 262 -4.06 -21.55 -1.86
CA LEU A 262 -3.00 -21.91 -0.93
C LEU A 262 -2.79 -23.42 -0.86
N ALA A 263 -3.85 -24.22 -0.88
CA ALA A 263 -3.74 -25.68 -0.89
C ALA A 263 -3.04 -26.18 -2.16
N LEU A 264 -3.35 -25.63 -3.33
CA LEU A 264 -2.74 -26.03 -4.59
C LEU A 264 -1.25 -25.68 -4.68
N VAL A 265 -0.84 -24.56 -4.09
CA VAL A 265 0.55 -24.06 -4.16
C VAL A 265 1.41 -24.56 -3.00
N ALA A 266 0.82 -25.02 -1.90
CA ALA A 266 1.56 -25.45 -0.73
C ALA A 266 2.40 -26.71 -0.99
N GLU A 267 3.66 -26.64 -0.58
CA GLU A 267 4.63 -27.73 -0.67
C GLU A 267 4.59 -28.55 0.62
N TRP A 268 3.76 -29.60 0.64
CA TRP A 268 3.62 -30.46 1.80
C TRP A 268 4.57 -31.67 1.73
N GLY A 269 5.75 -31.54 2.33
CA GLY A 269 6.64 -32.69 2.61
C GLY A 269 7.27 -33.35 1.38
N ILE A 270 7.64 -34.63 1.53
CA ILE A 270 8.73 -35.30 0.76
C ILE A 270 8.48 -35.42 -0.76
N ASN A 271 7.24 -35.27 -1.25
CA ASN A 271 6.90 -35.43 -2.69
C ASN A 271 6.05 -34.30 -3.28
N GLY A 272 6.35 -33.04 -2.95
CA GLY A 272 5.90 -31.89 -3.74
C GLY A 272 4.44 -31.46 -3.55
N THR A 273 4.06 -30.46 -4.36
CA THR A 273 2.75 -29.82 -4.41
C THR A 273 1.62 -30.84 -4.48
N LEU A 274 0.41 -30.47 -4.03
CA LEU A 274 -0.78 -31.35 -4.13
C LEU A 274 -1.15 -31.75 -5.58
N LEU A 275 -0.42 -31.22 -6.57
CA LEU A 275 -0.41 -31.57 -8.00
C LEU A 275 1.00 -31.90 -8.47
#